data_AF-A0A818EF26-F1
#
_entry.id   AF-A0A818EF26-F1
#
_cell.length_a   1.000
_cell.length_b   1.000
_cell.length_c   1.000
_cell.angle_alpha   90.00
_cell.angle_beta   90.00
_cell.angle_gamma   90.00
#
_symmetry.space_group_name_H-M   'P 1'
#
loop_
_entity.id
_entity.type
_entity.pdbx_description
1 polymer ?
#
loop_
_entity_poly.entity_id
_entity_poly.type
_entity_poly.pdbx_seq_one_letter_code
_entity_poly.pdbx_strand_id
1 'polypeptide(L)'
;ERCGLNWCYLCGMKEEDCLVDDDAEPSFSAHNQDWNQHEGRCPMSLISIHELDQRWPQDDQDCLEYFHRYRTLCQLYDVLKIIGEDKLDELNYTFGTIDASGYTIEEIKDYERRILIDYSHKDDN
;
A
#
# COMPACT_ATOMS: atom_id res chain seq x y z
N GLU A 1 22.68 17.94 -6.92
CA GLU A 1 22.12 17.82 -5.55
C GLU A 1 21.24 16.58 -5.51
N ARG A 2 21.33 15.74 -4.47
CA ARG A 2 20.37 14.64 -4.28
C ARG A 2 19.11 15.24 -3.65
N CYS A 3 17.93 14.84 -4.13
CA CYS A 3 16.68 15.13 -3.45
C CYS A 3 16.78 14.59 -2.01
N GLY A 4 16.80 15.48 -1.01
CA GLY A 4 16.98 15.12 0.40
C GLY A 4 15.69 14.64 1.09
N LEU A 5 14.65 14.35 0.31
CA LEU A 5 13.37 13.86 0.82
C LEU A 5 13.45 12.35 1.03
N ASN A 6 13.54 11.94 2.31
CA ASN A 6 13.34 10.55 2.69
C ASN A 6 11.87 10.32 3.04
N TRP A 7 11.30 9.23 2.52
CA TRP A 7 9.92 8.83 2.77
C TRP A 7 9.85 7.31 2.92
N CYS A 8 8.91 6.83 3.73
CA CYS A 8 8.66 5.42 3.92
C CYS A 8 8.09 4.85 2.63
N TYR A 9 8.78 3.87 2.05
CA TYR A 9 8.40 3.32 0.76
C TYR A 9 6.99 2.74 0.73
N LEU A 10 6.56 2.17 1.87
CA LEU A 10 5.27 1.50 2.00
C LEU A 10 4.11 2.49 2.14
N CYS A 11 4.13 3.35 3.17
CA CYS A 11 3.02 4.27 3.44
C CYS A 11 3.13 5.63 2.73
N GLY A 12 4.30 5.97 2.16
CA GLY A 12 4.53 7.25 1.51
C GLY A 12 4.67 8.44 2.47
N MET A 13 4.64 8.22 3.78
CA MET A 13 4.83 9.26 4.80
C MET A 13 6.29 9.69 4.86
N LYS A 14 6.53 10.96 5.20
CA LYS A 14 7.85 11.41 5.58
C LYS A 14 8.21 10.88 6.96
N GLU A 15 9.50 10.86 7.27
CA GLU A 15 10.01 10.44 8.58
C GLU A 15 9.36 11.21 9.75
N GLU A 16 9.13 12.50 9.58
CA GLU A 16 8.48 13.39 10.57
C GLU A 16 6.98 13.09 10.77
N ASP A 17 6.33 12.47 9.78
CA ASP A 17 4.90 12.16 9.78
C ASP A 17 4.61 10.71 10.21
N CYS A 18 5.66 9.91 10.42
CA CYS A 18 5.54 8.52 10.81
C CYS A 18 5.04 8.38 12.26
N LEU A 19 4.09 7.47 12.48
CA LEU A 19 3.70 7.06 13.83
C LEU A 19 4.91 6.45 14.55
N VAL A 20 5.19 6.98 15.74
CA VAL A 20 6.23 6.53 16.68
C VAL A 20 5.65 6.49 18.09
N ASP A 21 6.34 5.82 19.01
CA ASP A 21 5.99 5.85 20.44
C ASP A 21 6.20 7.26 21.02
N ASP A 22 5.41 7.63 22.03
CA ASP A 22 5.37 8.99 22.61
C ASP A 22 6.74 9.53 23.08
N ASP A 23 7.67 8.63 23.42
CA ASP A 23 9.02 8.95 23.93
C ASP A 23 10.14 8.77 22.88
N ALA A 24 9.81 8.39 21.63
CA ALA A 24 10.79 8.13 20.58
C ALA A 24 10.93 9.30 19.60
N GLU A 25 12.18 9.61 19.23
CA GLU A 25 12.44 10.55 18.13
C GLU A 25 11.95 9.95 16.79
N PRO A 26 11.25 10.74 15.95
CA PRO A 26 10.80 10.28 14.63
C PRO A 26 11.96 9.74 13.80
N SER A 27 11.87 8.46 13.47
CA SER A 27 12.81 7.81 12.57
C SER A 27 12.15 6.65 11.84
N PHE A 28 12.67 6.25 10.67
CA PHE A 28 12.17 5.02 10.02
C PHE A 28 12.35 3.80 10.91
N SER A 29 13.45 3.72 11.67
CA SER A 29 13.65 2.63 12.62
C SER A 29 12.55 2.60 13.68
N ALA A 30 12.16 3.75 14.25
CA ALA A 30 11.07 3.83 15.22
C ALA A 30 9.71 3.52 14.56
N HIS A 31 9.48 3.97 13.33
CA HIS A 31 8.27 3.66 12.56
C HIS A 31 8.11 2.17 12.26
N ASN A 32 9.22 1.46 12.04
CA ASN A 32 9.21 0.03 11.73
C ASN A 32 9.19 -0.87 12.97
N GLN A 33 9.40 -0.31 14.16
CA GLN A 33 9.41 -1.07 15.40
C GLN A 33 8.01 -1.59 15.72
N ASP A 34 7.91 -2.88 16.05
CA ASP A 34 6.66 -3.56 16.40
C ASP A 34 5.53 -3.27 15.40
N TRP A 35 5.88 -3.19 14.11
CA TRP A 35 4.96 -2.82 13.04
C TRP A 35 3.79 -3.79 12.93
N ASN A 36 4.03 -5.05 13.27
CA ASN A 36 3.03 -6.10 13.30
C ASN A 36 2.11 -5.99 14.52
N GLN A 37 2.27 -5.02 15.41
CA GLN A 37 1.41 -4.82 16.59
C GLN A 37 0.65 -3.50 16.54
N HIS A 38 1.05 -2.57 15.67
CA HIS A 38 0.50 -1.22 15.64
C HIS A 38 -0.03 -0.86 14.26
N GLU A 39 -1.32 -0.51 14.20
CA GLU A 39 -1.91 0.06 13.00
C GLU A 39 -1.16 1.34 12.60
N GLY A 40 -0.87 1.48 11.31
CA GLY A 40 -0.17 2.64 10.76
C GLY A 40 1.37 2.60 10.89
N ARG A 41 1.94 1.51 11.39
CA ARG A 41 3.38 1.20 11.24
C ARG A 41 3.62 0.31 10.03
N CYS A 42 4.82 0.39 9.46
CA CYS A 42 5.19 -0.38 8.27
C CYS A 42 6.27 -1.42 8.60
N PRO A 43 6.30 -2.59 7.95
CA PRO A 43 7.45 -3.50 8.01
C PRO A 43 8.73 -2.85 7.50
N MET A 44 9.85 -3.32 8.04
CA MET A 44 11.20 -2.99 7.56
C MET A 44 11.52 -3.68 6.21
N SER A 45 10.93 -4.85 5.96
CA SER A 45 11.05 -5.62 4.71
C SER A 45 9.69 -6.09 4.23
N LEU A 46 9.45 -6.04 2.91
CA LEU A 46 8.19 -6.52 2.33
C LEU A 46 7.97 -8.02 2.57
N ILE A 47 9.04 -8.83 2.65
CA ILE A 47 8.91 -10.27 2.94
C ILE A 47 8.25 -10.49 4.30
N SER A 48 8.49 -9.61 5.29
CA SER A 48 7.88 -9.74 6.61
C SER A 48 6.36 -9.62 6.60
N ILE A 49 5.76 -9.05 5.54
CA ILE A 49 4.29 -9.03 5.38
C ILE A 49 3.74 -10.45 5.27
N HIS A 50 4.49 -11.36 4.65
CA HIS A 50 4.07 -12.76 4.50
C HIS A 50 3.79 -13.45 5.84
N GLU A 51 4.50 -13.06 6.90
CA GLU A 51 4.31 -13.60 8.25
C GLU A 51 2.90 -13.30 8.81
N LEU A 52 2.28 -12.21 8.35
CA LEU A 52 0.92 -11.82 8.73
C LEU A 52 -0.13 -12.16 7.67
N ASP A 53 0.24 -12.07 6.40
CA ASP A 53 -0.64 -12.35 5.26
C ASP A 53 0.03 -13.31 4.28
N GLN A 54 -0.37 -14.57 4.36
CA GLN A 54 0.15 -15.65 3.50
C GLN A 54 -0.15 -15.47 2.01
N ARG A 55 -1.02 -14.52 1.63
CA ARG A 55 -1.25 -14.13 0.22
C ARG A 55 -0.09 -13.30 -0.34
N TRP A 56 0.69 -12.67 0.53
CA TRP A 56 1.87 -11.90 0.14
C TRP A 56 2.98 -12.86 -0.33
N PRO A 57 3.81 -12.50 -1.31
CA PRO A 57 4.93 -13.36 -1.71
C PRO A 57 6.00 -13.52 -0.62
N GLN A 58 6.86 -14.53 -0.74
CA GLN A 58 8.03 -14.71 0.14
C GLN A 58 9.35 -14.27 -0.50
N ASP A 59 9.37 -14.12 -1.83
CA ASP A 59 10.55 -13.65 -2.57
C ASP A 59 10.55 -12.11 -2.64
N ASP A 60 11.72 -11.49 -2.47
CA ASP A 60 11.88 -10.03 -2.46
C ASP A 60 11.39 -9.37 -3.76
N GLN A 61 11.70 -9.98 -4.92
CA GLN A 61 11.32 -9.43 -6.23
C GLN A 61 9.80 -9.53 -6.42
N ASP A 62 9.23 -10.69 -6.11
CA ASP A 62 7.79 -10.91 -6.19
C ASP A 62 7.04 -9.98 -5.22
N CYS A 63 7.58 -9.77 -4.01
CA CYS A 63 7.03 -8.83 -3.03
C CYS A 63 6.99 -7.40 -3.57
N LEU A 64 8.06 -6.97 -4.24
CA LEU A 64 8.15 -5.63 -4.82
C LEU A 64 7.11 -5.45 -5.93
N GLU A 65 7.01 -6.42 -6.84
CA GLU A 65 6.02 -6.41 -7.93
C GLU A 65 4.59 -6.44 -7.40
N TYR A 66 4.32 -7.29 -6.41
CA TYR A 66 3.04 -7.38 -5.75
C TYR A 66 2.69 -6.06 -5.05
N PHE A 67 3.63 -5.44 -4.33
CA PHE A 67 3.42 -4.14 -3.68
C PHE A 67 3.13 -3.02 -4.67
N HIS A 68 3.83 -2.97 -5.81
CA HIS A 68 3.56 -1.96 -6.83
C HIS A 68 2.18 -2.13 -7.41
N ARG A 69 1.82 -3.37 -7.78
CA ARG A 69 0.50 -3.70 -8.29
C ARG A 69 -0.58 -3.32 -7.28
N TYR A 70 -0.38 -3.69 -6.02
CA TYR A 70 -1.23 -3.32 -4.89
C TYR A 70 -1.41 -1.78 -4.83
N ARG A 71 -0.31 -1.04 -4.69
CA ARG A 71 -0.35 0.41 -4.52
C ARG A 71 -1.02 1.12 -5.70
N THR A 72 -0.76 0.69 -6.93
CA THR A 72 -1.42 1.25 -8.12
C THR A 72 -2.92 0.98 -8.10
N LEU A 73 -3.36 -0.24 -7.77
CA LEU A 73 -4.79 -0.57 -7.66
C LEU A 73 -5.50 0.23 -6.56
N CYS A 74 -4.88 0.43 -5.39
CA CYS A 74 -5.38 1.35 -4.35
C CYS A 74 -5.67 2.73 -4.93
N GLN A 75 -4.68 3.33 -5.59
CA GLN A 75 -4.78 4.68 -6.11
C GLN A 75 -5.81 4.80 -7.23
N LEU A 76 -5.87 3.83 -8.14
CA LEU A 76 -6.89 3.77 -9.20
C LEU A 76 -8.29 3.62 -8.60
N TYR A 77 -8.44 2.84 -7.53
CA TYR A 77 -9.70 2.67 -6.84
C TYR A 77 -10.14 3.94 -6.11
N ASP A 78 -9.22 4.68 -5.49
CA ASP A 78 -9.52 5.99 -4.90
C ASP A 78 -9.96 7.00 -5.97
N VAL A 79 -9.30 7.01 -7.13
CA VAL A 79 -9.73 7.83 -8.27
C VAL A 79 -11.13 7.42 -8.74
N LEU A 80 -11.38 6.12 -8.89
CA LEU A 80 -12.69 5.57 -9.25
C LEU A 80 -13.78 6.05 -8.27
N LYS A 81 -13.50 6.04 -6.96
CA LYS A 81 -14.43 6.55 -5.92
C LYS A 81 -14.74 8.04 -6.08
N ILE A 82 -13.77 8.83 -6.53
CA ILE A 82 -13.93 10.28 -6.69
C ILE A 82 -14.74 10.62 -7.94
N ILE A 83 -14.43 9.99 -9.08
CA ILE A 83 -15.00 10.37 -10.38
C ILE A 83 -16.22 9.53 -10.80
N GLY A 84 -16.39 8.34 -10.20
CA GLY A 84 -17.43 7.37 -10.54
C GLY A 84 -17.06 6.47 -11.72
N GLU A 85 -17.70 5.29 -11.76
CA GLU A 85 -17.47 4.25 -12.77
C GLU A 85 -17.79 4.74 -14.19
N ASP A 86 -18.96 5.33 -14.40
CA ASP A 86 -19.39 5.84 -15.71
C ASP A 86 -18.36 6.80 -16.34
N LYS A 87 -17.72 7.63 -15.50
CA LYS A 87 -16.73 8.61 -15.98
C LYS A 87 -15.39 7.94 -16.28
N LEU A 88 -14.99 6.97 -15.47
CA LEU A 88 -13.78 6.19 -15.73
C LEU A 88 -13.92 5.39 -17.03
N ASP A 89 -15.09 4.79 -17.29
CA ASP A 89 -15.42 4.08 -18.52
C ASP A 89 -15.33 4.99 -19.75
N GLU A 90 -15.93 6.20 -19.68
CA GLU A 90 -15.86 7.18 -20.77
C GLU A 90 -14.39 7.57 -21.09
N LEU A 91 -13.59 7.81 -20.05
CA LEU A 91 -12.17 8.15 -20.19
C LEU A 91 -11.38 6.98 -20.78
N ASN A 92 -11.62 5.75 -20.30
CA ASN A 92 -10.93 4.58 -20.83
C ASN A 92 -11.35 4.28 -22.27
N TYR A 93 -12.63 4.41 -22.62
CA TYR A 93 -13.09 4.26 -23.99
C TYR A 93 -12.44 5.30 -24.94
N THR A 94 -12.27 6.53 -24.46
CA THR A 94 -11.73 7.62 -25.27
C THR A 94 -10.21 7.55 -25.43
N PHE A 95 -9.49 7.22 -24.35
CA PHE A 95 -8.02 7.32 -24.31
C PHE A 95 -7.30 5.98 -24.17
N GLY A 96 -8.01 4.90 -23.83
CA GLY A 96 -7.44 3.56 -23.60
C GLY A 96 -6.46 3.51 -22.43
N THR A 97 -6.53 4.46 -21.50
CA THR A 97 -5.48 4.66 -20.48
C THR A 97 -5.36 3.51 -19.49
N ILE A 98 -6.48 2.87 -19.11
CA ILE A 98 -6.46 1.75 -18.16
C ILE A 98 -5.92 0.50 -18.85
N ASP A 99 -6.44 0.18 -20.03
CA ASP A 99 -6.05 -1.00 -20.81
C ASP A 99 -4.57 -0.95 -21.21
N ALA A 100 -4.08 0.23 -21.62
CA ALA A 100 -2.68 0.44 -21.96
C ALA A 100 -1.73 0.32 -20.75
N SER A 101 -2.24 0.46 -19.53
CA SER A 101 -1.46 0.38 -18.30
C SER A 101 -1.38 -1.06 -17.74
N GLY A 102 -2.02 -2.04 -18.38
CA GLY A 102 -2.00 -3.44 -17.94
C GLY A 102 -2.91 -3.75 -16.75
N TYR A 103 -3.96 -2.94 -16.57
CA TYR A 103 -5.01 -3.14 -15.57
C TYR A 103 -6.37 -3.21 -16.26
N THR A 104 -7.37 -3.80 -15.59
CA THR A 104 -8.77 -3.70 -16.01
C THR A 104 -9.62 -2.98 -14.96
N ILE A 105 -10.79 -2.50 -15.38
CA ILE A 105 -11.72 -1.83 -14.48
C ILE A 105 -12.27 -2.81 -13.43
N GLU A 106 -12.48 -4.07 -13.80
CA GLU A 106 -12.85 -5.14 -12.87
C GLU A 106 -11.78 -5.36 -11.81
N GLU A 107 -10.50 -5.36 -12.19
CA GLU A 107 -9.40 -5.49 -11.23
C GLU A 107 -9.36 -4.34 -10.23
N ILE A 108 -9.61 -3.11 -10.70
CA ILE A 108 -9.69 -1.92 -9.84
C ILE A 108 -10.86 -2.05 -8.86
N LYS A 109 -12.01 -2.58 -9.30
CA LYS A 109 -13.22 -2.75 -8.48
C LYS A 109 -13.08 -3.86 -7.44
N ASP A 110 -12.55 -5.02 -7.84
CA ASP A 110 -12.40 -6.16 -6.93
C ASP A 110 -11.38 -5.90 -5.81
N TYR A 111 -10.54 -4.89 -6.00
CA TYR A 111 -9.51 -4.52 -5.06
C TYR A 111 -10.02 -3.97 -3.72
N GLU A 112 -11.24 -3.44 -3.65
CA GLU A 112 -11.88 -3.01 -2.38
C GLU A 112 -11.80 -4.09 -1.28
N ARG A 113 -11.69 -5.37 -1.66
CA ARG A 113 -11.70 -6.51 -0.74
C ARG A 113 -10.32 -6.95 -0.24
N ARG A 114 -9.23 -6.28 -0.64
CA ARG A 114 -7.85 -6.66 -0.28
C ARG A 114 -7.23 -5.63 0.67
N ILE A 115 -7.65 -5.65 1.92
CA ILE A 115 -6.87 -4.99 2.99
C ILE A 115 -5.52 -5.71 3.09
N LEU A 116 -4.43 -4.93 3.06
CA LEU A 116 -3.03 -5.40 3.04
C LEU A 116 -2.64 -6.09 4.34
N ILE A 117 -3.15 -5.58 5.46
CA ILE A 117 -2.92 -6.12 6.80
C ILE A 117 -4.24 -5.99 7.57
N ASP A 118 -4.87 -7.12 7.85
CA ASP A 118 -6.05 -7.16 8.70
C ASP A 118 -5.61 -7.29 10.17
N TYR A 119 -5.76 -6.19 10.93
CA TYR A 119 -5.45 -6.16 12.35
C TYR A 119 -6.62 -6.66 13.23
N SER A 120 -7.78 -6.99 12.65
CA SER A 120 -8.99 -7.37 13.39
C SER A 120 -8.93 -8.74 14.10
N HIS A 121 -7.89 -9.54 13.83
CA HIS A 121 -7.68 -10.86 14.42
C HIS A 121 -6.72 -10.89 15.62
N LYS A 122 -6.30 -9.73 16.17
CA LYS A 122 -5.25 -9.67 17.21
C LYS A 122 -5.74 -9.56 18.65
N ASP A 123 -7.06 -9.57 18.88
CA ASP A 123 -7.63 -9.49 20.24
C ASP A 123 -7.73 -10.84 20.99
N ASP A 124 -7.22 -11.94 20.40
CA ASP A 124 -7.23 -13.28 21.03
C ASP A 124 -5.85 -13.68 21.60
N ASN A 125 -5.33 -12.93 22.59
CA ASN A 125 -4.32 -13.46 23.55
C ASN A 125 -4.19 -12.62 24.83
#